data_AF-A0A7X8XIC2-F1
#
_entry.id   AF-A0A7X8XIC2-F1
#
_cell.length_a   1.000
_cell.length_b   1.000
_cell.length_c   1.000
_cell.angle_alpha   90.00
_cell.angle_beta   90.00
_cell.angle_gamma   90.00
#
_symmetry.space_group_name_H-M   'P 1'
#
loop_
_entity.id
_entity.type
_entity.pdbx_description
1 polymer ?
#
loop_
_entity_poly.entity_id
_entity_poly.type
_entity_poly.pdbx_seq_one_letter_code
_entity_poly.pdbx_strand_id
1 'polypeptide(L)'
;STSDPDRLDITVKSATDEGKAFAPTWSMVWDFKTGAISVAEYTEMYHERMQKSYHKNKAVWEKLLARDRVVLVCFCQKGMFCHRLLLAKLLERLGAVYKGEL
;
A
#
# COMPACT_ATOMS: atom_id res chain seq x y z
N SER A 1 15.21 1.96 -5.55
CA SER A 1 16.27 2.78 -4.90
C SER A 1 15.63 3.74 -3.90
N THR A 2 16.30 4.08 -2.80
CA THR A 2 15.86 5.13 -1.85
C THR A 2 15.83 6.54 -2.46
N SER A 3 16.43 6.71 -3.65
CA SER A 3 16.51 7.96 -4.41
C SER A 3 15.53 8.08 -5.57
N ASP A 4 14.57 7.15 -5.73
CA ASP A 4 13.62 7.24 -6.85
C ASP A 4 12.67 8.44 -6.64
N PRO A 5 12.59 9.40 -7.58
CA PRO A 5 11.74 10.59 -7.41
C PRO A 5 10.24 10.24 -7.33
N ASP A 6 9.84 9.07 -7.85
CA ASP A 6 8.45 8.60 -7.85
C ASP A 6 8.14 7.71 -6.64
N ARG A 7 9.04 7.65 -5.65
CA ARG A 7 8.88 6.85 -4.44
C ARG A 7 7.67 7.32 -3.62
N LEU A 8 6.81 6.39 -3.23
CA LEU A 8 5.72 6.61 -2.28
C LEU A 8 5.81 5.62 -1.12
N ASP A 9 6.24 6.11 0.05
CA ASP A 9 6.27 5.34 1.30
C ASP A 9 4.85 5.09 1.81
N ILE A 10 4.43 3.83 1.79
CA ILE A 10 3.09 3.41 2.23
C ILE A 10 3.15 2.62 3.55
N THR A 11 4.20 2.82 4.34
CA THR A 11 4.37 2.11 5.62
C THR A 11 3.69 2.85 6.77
N VAL A 12 3.12 2.10 7.71
CA VAL A 12 2.61 2.68 8.96
C VAL A 12 3.71 3.35 9.81
N LYS A 13 4.98 2.96 9.58
CA LYS A 13 6.13 3.41 10.36
C LYS A 13 6.62 4.80 9.95
N SER A 14 6.74 5.08 8.65
CA SER A 14 7.43 6.28 8.16
C SER A 14 6.69 7.03 7.06
N ALA A 15 5.53 6.56 6.59
CA ALA A 15 4.76 7.30 5.59
C ALA A 15 4.42 8.71 6.08
N THR A 16 4.66 9.71 5.22
CA THR A 16 4.24 11.10 5.40
C THR A 16 3.02 11.38 4.53
N ASP A 17 2.21 12.37 4.93
CA ASP A 17 1.07 12.95 4.22
C ASP A 17 0.30 11.97 3.32
N GLU A 18 0.65 11.90 2.03
CA GLU A 18 0.01 11.09 1.00
C GLU A 18 0.10 9.59 1.27
N GLY A 19 1.26 9.11 1.71
CA GLY A 19 1.51 7.68 1.93
C GLY A 19 0.65 7.08 3.04
N LYS A 20 0.27 7.90 4.04
CA LYS A 20 -0.53 7.46 5.19
C LYS A 20 -1.93 6.98 4.80
N ALA A 21 -2.48 7.49 3.70
CA ALA A 21 -3.77 7.05 3.17
C ALA A 21 -3.75 5.56 2.77
N PHE A 22 -2.57 5.05 2.39
CA PHE A 22 -2.40 3.69 1.88
C PHE A 22 -1.74 2.74 2.89
N ALA A 23 -1.34 3.27 4.04
CA ALA A 23 -0.63 2.50 5.05
C ALA A 23 -1.55 1.51 5.78
N PRO A 24 -1.07 0.30 6.12
CA PRO A 24 -1.76 -0.57 7.08
C PRO A 24 -1.76 0.08 8.49
N THR A 25 -2.40 -0.55 9.47
CA THR A 25 -2.30 -0.12 10.86
C THR A 25 -1.20 -0.90 11.60
N TRP A 26 -0.78 -0.41 12.77
CA TRP A 26 0.20 -1.13 13.60
C TRP A 26 -0.31 -2.49 14.07
N SER A 27 -1.60 -2.59 14.46
CA SER A 27 -2.19 -3.89 14.84
C SER A 27 -2.14 -4.88 13.69
N MET A 28 -2.57 -4.51 12.47
CA MET A 28 -2.46 -5.39 11.31
C MET A 28 -1.04 -5.93 11.11
N VAL A 29 -0.02 -5.06 11.23
CA VAL A 29 1.38 -5.48 11.06
C VAL A 29 1.82 -6.42 12.19
N TRP A 30 1.44 -6.16 13.44
CA TRP A 30 1.83 -6.99 14.58
C TRP A 30 1.10 -8.32 14.60
N ASP A 31 -0.22 -8.29 14.46
CA ASP A 31 -1.07 -9.49 14.45
C ASP A 31 -0.64 -10.45 13.34
N PHE A 32 -0.26 -9.94 12.16
CA PHE A 32 0.28 -10.78 11.10
C PHE A 32 1.67 -11.33 11.42
N LYS A 33 2.57 -10.49 11.98
CA LYS A 33 3.93 -10.91 12.34
C LYS A 33 3.96 -11.96 13.44
N THR A 34 3.01 -11.92 14.37
CA THR A 34 2.89 -12.89 15.46
C THR A 34 2.10 -14.14 15.04
N GLY A 35 1.54 -14.16 13.82
CA GLY A 35 0.72 -15.28 13.33
C GLY A 35 -0.69 -15.32 13.91
N ALA A 36 -1.15 -14.23 14.54
CA ALA A 36 -2.51 -14.11 15.08
C ALA A 36 -3.57 -13.94 13.97
N ILE A 37 -3.18 -13.42 12.80
CA ILE A 37 -4.02 -13.37 11.60
C ILE A 37 -3.29 -13.96 10.40
N SER A 38 -4.06 -14.59 9.52
CA SER A 38 -3.61 -15.18 8.26
C SER A 38 -3.39 -14.11 7.17
N VAL A 39 -2.80 -14.54 6.05
CA VAL A 39 -2.69 -13.73 4.83
C VAL A 39 -4.07 -13.32 4.31
N ALA A 40 -5.06 -14.21 4.38
CA ALA A 40 -6.41 -13.94 3.90
C ALA A 40 -7.10 -12.86 4.75
N GLU A 41 -7.03 -12.99 6.07
CA GLU A 41 -7.60 -11.99 7.00
C GLU A 41 -6.91 -10.64 6.85
N TYR A 42 -5.57 -10.60 6.76
CA TYR A 42 -4.86 -9.35 6.51
C TYR A 42 -5.29 -8.70 5.20
N THR A 43 -5.46 -9.51 4.14
CA THR A 43 -5.87 -9.01 2.82
C THR A 43 -7.25 -8.37 2.88
N GLU A 44 -8.21 -9.00 3.55
CA GLU A 44 -9.55 -8.45 3.71
C GLU A 44 -9.54 -7.14 4.53
N MET A 45 -8.87 -7.15 5.68
CA MET A 45 -8.69 -5.95 6.51
C MET A 45 -8.06 -4.80 5.71
N TYR A 46 -7.06 -5.10 4.88
CA TYR A 46 -6.40 -4.10 4.04
C TYR A 46 -7.36 -3.56 2.98
N HIS A 47 -8.12 -4.42 2.30
CA HIS A 47 -9.10 -4.00 1.30
C HIS A 47 -10.20 -3.10 1.88
N GLU A 48 -10.81 -3.48 3.00
CA GLU A 48 -11.80 -2.63 3.69
C GLU A 48 -11.21 -1.26 4.02
N ARG A 49 -9.97 -1.25 4.49
CA ARG A 49 -9.27 -0.02 4.84
C ARG A 49 -8.99 0.84 3.61
N MET A 50 -8.63 0.25 2.46
CA MET A 50 -8.46 0.97 1.20
C MET A 50 -9.79 1.53 0.69
N GLN A 51 -10.89 0.78 0.81
CA GLN A 51 -12.23 1.29 0.47
C GLN A 51 -12.60 2.49 1.34
N LYS A 52 -12.43 2.39 2.66
CA LYS A 52 -12.67 3.51 3.60
C LYS A 52 -11.75 4.71 3.27
N SER A 53 -10.48 4.44 2.95
CA SER A 53 -9.54 5.50 2.56
C SER A 53 -9.90 6.17 1.24
N TYR A 54 -10.41 5.42 0.25
CA TYR A 54 -10.76 5.97 -1.06
C TYR A 54 -11.80 7.10 -0.92
N HIS A 55 -12.81 6.85 -0.08
CA HIS A 55 -13.85 7.84 0.19
C HIS A 55 -13.34 9.01 1.06
N LYS A 56 -12.59 8.71 2.13
CA LYS A 56 -12.15 9.74 3.09
C LYS A 56 -11.02 10.63 2.55
N ASN A 57 -10.14 10.08 1.73
CA ASN A 57 -8.92 10.73 1.26
C ASN A 57 -8.93 10.93 -0.26
N LYS A 58 -10.10 11.24 -0.84
CA LYS A 58 -10.32 11.28 -2.30
C LYS A 58 -9.27 12.07 -3.06
N ALA A 59 -8.91 13.27 -2.59
CA ALA A 59 -7.89 14.11 -3.22
C ALA A 59 -6.50 13.44 -3.29
N VAL A 60 -6.13 12.66 -2.27
CA VAL A 60 -4.87 11.89 -2.27
C VAL A 60 -4.91 10.76 -3.28
N TRP A 61 -6.06 10.09 -3.42
CA TRP A 61 -6.26 9.04 -4.43
C TRP A 61 -6.24 9.61 -5.85
N GLU A 62 -6.93 10.72 -6.10
CA GLU A 62 -6.90 11.42 -7.39
C GLU A 62 -5.47 11.85 -7.75
N LYS A 63 -4.72 12.40 -6.79
CA LYS A 63 -3.31 12.78 -7.00
C LYS A 63 -2.43 11.58 -7.33
N LEU A 64 -2.64 10.43 -6.68
CA LEU A 64 -1.90 9.19 -6.99
C LEU A 64 -2.25 8.66 -8.38
N LEU A 65 -3.54 8.61 -8.73
CA LEU A 65 -4.03 8.11 -10.02
C LEU A 65 -3.65 9.02 -11.20
N ALA A 66 -3.40 10.30 -10.94
CA ALA A 66 -2.92 11.25 -11.94
C ALA A 66 -1.41 11.15 -12.23
N ARG A 67 -0.65 10.30 -11.52
CA ARG A 67 0.80 10.13 -11.76
C ARG A 67 1.04 9.19 -12.95
N ASP A 68 1.99 9.55 -13.80
CA ASP A 68 2.46 8.66 -14.89
C ASP A 68 3.17 7.41 -14.35
N ARG A 69 3.85 7.54 -13.20
CA ARG A 69 4.60 6.47 -12.53
C ARG A 69 4.58 6.64 -11.02
N VAL A 70 4.56 5.52 -10.30
CA VAL A 70 4.76 5.48 -8.84
C VAL A 70 5.57 4.24 -8.46
N VAL A 71 6.49 4.40 -7.51
CA VAL A 71 7.24 3.31 -6.91
C VAL A 71 6.78 3.14 -5.47
N LEU A 72 5.89 2.17 -5.24
CA LEU A 72 5.39 1.82 -3.91
C LEU A 72 6.49 1.12 -3.11
N VAL A 73 6.79 1.64 -1.92
CA VAL A 73 7.86 1.11 -1.07
C VAL A 73 7.35 0.71 0.30
N CYS A 74 7.83 -0.44 0.77
CA CYS A 74 7.58 -0.99 2.10
C CYS A 74 8.88 -1.57 2.67
N PHE A 75 8.90 -1.88 3.97
CA PHE A 75 10.03 -2.58 4.60
C PHE A 75 9.89 -4.12 4.58
N CYS A 76 8.85 -4.66 3.93
CA CYS A 76 8.66 -6.11 3.85
C CYS A 76 9.67 -6.76 2.90
N GLN A 77 10.14 -7.94 3.26
CA GLN A 77 11.10 -8.72 2.47
C GLN A 77 10.55 -9.04 1.06
N LYS A 78 11.45 -9.09 0.08
CA LYS A 78 11.14 -9.48 -1.31
C LYS A 78 10.72 -10.95 -1.37
N GLY A 79 9.79 -11.28 -2.25
CA GLY A 79 9.26 -12.66 -2.40
C GLY A 79 8.25 -13.09 -1.32
N MET A 80 8.01 -12.25 -0.31
CA MET A 80 7.01 -12.49 0.73
C MET A 80 5.74 -11.68 0.47
N PHE A 81 4.66 -12.04 1.17
CA PHE A 81 3.47 -11.21 1.25
C PHE A 81 3.80 -9.77 1.70
N CYS A 82 3.53 -8.75 0.88
CA CYS A 82 3.56 -7.33 1.27
C CYS A 82 2.28 -6.62 0.80
N HIS A 83 1.79 -5.69 1.63
CA HIS A 83 0.70 -4.77 1.30
C HIS A 83 0.96 -3.92 0.05
N ARG A 84 2.22 -3.69 -0.36
CA ARG A 84 2.55 -3.01 -1.64
C ARG A 84 1.95 -3.73 -2.84
N LEU A 85 1.89 -5.06 -2.80
CA LEU A 85 1.31 -5.87 -3.88
C LEU A 85 -0.23 -5.84 -3.82
N LEU A 86 -0.82 -5.74 -2.63
CA LEU A 86 -2.27 -5.54 -2.49
C LEU A 86 -2.69 -4.19 -3.08
N LEU A 87 -1.95 -3.13 -2.75
CA LEU A 87 -2.20 -1.80 -3.31
C LEU A 87 -1.97 -1.77 -4.83
N ALA A 88 -0.89 -2.36 -5.33
CA ALA A 88 -0.62 -2.45 -6.75
C ALA A 88 -1.78 -3.10 -7.52
N LYS A 89 -2.28 -4.25 -7.04
CA LYS A 89 -3.46 -4.92 -7.63
C LYS A 89 -4.72 -4.06 -7.59
N LEU A 90 -4.91 -3.27 -6.55
CA LEU A 90 -6.04 -2.35 -6.47
C LEU A 90 -5.91 -1.21 -7.48
N LEU A 91 -4.70 -0.65 -7.65
CA LEU A 91 -4.42 0.36 -8.66
C LEU A 91 -4.60 -0.18 -10.09
N GLU A 92 -4.25 -1.45 -10.34
CA GLU A 92 -4.51 -2.09 -11.64
C GLU A 92 -6.01 -2.14 -11.96
N ARG A 93 -6.85 -2.45 -10.97
CA ARG A 93 -8.32 -2.39 -11.13
C ARG A 93 -8.84 -0.98 -11.40
N LEU A 94 -8.06 0.05 -11.07
CA LEU A 94 -8.36 1.46 -11.31
C LEU A 94 -7.67 2.01 -12.58
N GLY A 95 -7.08 1.15 -13.40
CA GLY A 95 -6.51 1.50 -14.71
C GLY A 95 -4.99 1.65 -14.74
N ALA A 96 -4.29 1.43 -13.62
CA ALA A 96 -2.82 1.36 -13.64
C ALA A 96 -2.32 0.05 -14.29
N VAL A 97 -1.03 0.00 -14.62
CA VAL A 97 -0.37 -1.21 -15.12
C VAL A 97 0.78 -1.55 -14.20
N TYR A 98 0.78 -2.75 -13.61
CA TYR A 98 1.90 -3.19 -12.78
C TYR A 98 3.14 -3.48 -13.64
N LYS A 99 4.28 -2.85 -13.30
CA LYS A 99 5.55 -2.96 -14.04
C LYS A 99 6.61 -3.82 -13.33
N GLY A 100 6.24 -4.55 -12.28
CA GLY A 100 7.15 -5.40 -11.51
C GLY A 100 7.81 -4.70 -10.31
N GLU A 101 8.78 -5.38 -9.70
CA GLU A 101 9.57 -4.86 -8.58
C GLU A 101 10.98 -4.47 -9.03
N LEU A 102 11.52 -3.41 -8.41
CA LEU A 102 12.91 -2.97 -8.58
C LEU A 102 13.91 -3.77 -7.72
#